data_AF-A0A1Y1KXK9-F1
#
_entry.id   AF-A0A1Y1KXK9-F1
#
_cell.length_a   1.000
_cell.length_b   1.000
_cell.length_c   1.000
_cell.angle_alpha   90.00
_cell.angle_beta   90.00
_cell.angle_gamma   90.00
#
_symmetry.space_group_name_H-M   'P 1'
#
loop_
_entity.id
_entity.type
_entity.pdbx_description
1 polymer ?
#
loop_
_entity_poly.entity_id
_entity_poly.type
_entity_poly.pdbx_seq_one_letter_code
_entity_poly.pdbx_strand_id
1 'polypeptide(L)'
;MELQKLFSMLIQLKYCTPSNIILGPLVKIHLKKENLDKAVSVYKECVTNYKCTPLQLELLSAVVRAEKLDLMQEVLNYSAQVHGSESMVVPCIASFAQNGLYKILGKFLLEVSAISKEEMEKRCERWVYENNLLALETLAKACQPLRSNVIDKPVLYTSIMKIHSINNDCEAAVSFYRELVRNEIEIPKNVSNELLQLVQRCKYELPQELA
;
A
#
# COMPACT_ATOMS: atom_id res chain seq x y z
N MET A 1 13.91 -12.51 24.13
CA MET A 1 13.85 -12.18 25.56
C MET A 1 14.74 -11.00 25.92
N GLU A 2 15.96 -10.89 25.38
CA GLU A 2 16.87 -9.77 25.70
C GLU A 2 16.42 -8.41 25.14
N LEU A 3 15.93 -8.37 23.89
CA LEU A 3 15.53 -7.10 23.25
C LEU A 3 14.36 -6.41 23.96
N GLN A 4 13.30 -7.15 24.30
CA GLN A 4 12.17 -6.59 25.05
C GLN A 4 12.60 -6.03 26.41
N LYS A 5 13.44 -6.76 27.16
CA LYS A 5 13.95 -6.30 28.45
C LYS A 5 14.77 -5.01 28.33
N LEU A 6 15.63 -4.92 27.31
CA LEU A 6 16.40 -3.70 27.03
C LEU A 6 15.48 -2.52 26.72
N PHE A 7 14.50 -2.69 25.83
CA PHE A 7 13.54 -1.63 25.50
C PHE A 7 12.72 -1.19 26.71
N SER A 8 12.21 -2.13 27.51
CA SER A 8 11.48 -1.81 28.74
C SER A 8 12.35 -1.00 29.71
N MET A 9 13.63 -1.34 29.84
CA MET A 9 14.57 -0.60 30.68
C MET A 9 14.81 0.83 30.15
N LEU A 10 15.03 1.00 28.84
CA LEU A 10 15.23 2.32 28.23
C LEU A 10 14.00 3.23 28.41
N ILE A 11 12.79 2.68 28.26
CA ILE A 11 11.54 3.42 28.47
C ILE A 11 11.39 3.76 29.96
N GLN A 12 11.63 2.81 30.87
CA GLN A 12 11.51 3.01 32.31
C GLN A 12 12.49 4.08 32.84
N LEU A 13 13.72 4.07 32.32
CA LEU A 13 14.75 5.05 32.64
C LEU A 13 14.59 6.38 31.87
N LYS A 14 13.51 6.53 31.09
CA LYS A 14 13.18 7.73 30.31
C LYS A 14 14.24 8.14 29.29
N TYR A 15 15.05 7.19 28.82
CA TYR A 15 16.00 7.42 27.73
C TYR A 15 15.32 7.45 26.35
N CYS A 16 14.10 6.93 26.24
CA CYS A 16 13.31 7.01 25.02
C CYS A 16 11.81 7.11 25.28
N THR A 17 11.09 7.78 24.38
CA THR A 17 9.63 7.85 24.37
C THR A 17 9.07 6.79 23.42
N PRO A 18 8.10 5.96 23.86
CA PRO A 18 7.45 4.99 22.99
C PRO A 18 6.91 5.66 21.71
N SER A 19 7.27 5.09 20.57
CA SER A 19 6.83 5.55 19.24
C SER A 19 6.85 4.38 18.27
N ASN A 20 6.15 4.52 17.14
CA ASN A 20 6.13 3.50 16.08
C ASN A 20 7.54 3.14 15.58
N ILE A 21 8.48 4.10 15.58
CA ILE A 21 9.87 3.89 15.16
C ILE A 21 10.62 3.04 16.19
N ILE A 22 10.53 3.42 17.47
CA ILE A 22 11.26 2.77 18.57
C ILE A 22 10.70 1.36 18.82
N LEU A 23 9.40 1.17 18.71
CA LEU A 23 8.75 -0.12 18.93
C LEU A 23 8.80 -1.05 17.71
N GLY A 24 9.03 -0.51 16.50
CA GLY A 24 9.10 -1.27 15.24
C GLY A 24 9.99 -2.52 15.29
N PRO A 25 11.24 -2.45 15.78
CA PRO A 25 12.12 -3.60 15.89
C PRO A 25 11.55 -4.76 16.73
N LEU A 26 10.70 -4.48 17.72
CA LEU A 26 10.08 -5.51 18.57
C LEU A 26 9.12 -6.40 17.77
N VAL A 27 8.38 -5.82 16.82
CA VAL A 27 7.53 -6.59 15.91
C VAL A 27 8.36 -7.21 14.79
N LYS A 28 9.32 -6.45 14.24
CA LYS A 28 10.12 -6.84 13.06
C LYS A 28 10.91 -8.13 13.26
N ILE A 29 11.46 -8.35 14.46
CA ILE A 29 12.22 -9.57 14.75
C ILE A 29 11.37 -10.84 14.61
N HIS A 30 10.08 -10.76 14.94
CA HIS A 30 9.16 -11.89 14.82
C HIS A 30 8.67 -12.07 13.38
N LEU A 31 8.43 -10.97 12.66
CA LEU A 31 8.14 -11.01 11.22
C LEU A 31 9.27 -11.67 10.43
N LYS A 32 10.53 -11.32 10.70
CA LYS A 32 11.71 -11.96 10.05
C LYS A 32 11.88 -13.44 10.38
N LYS A 33 11.30 -13.90 11.49
CA LYS A 33 11.31 -15.31 11.90
C LYS A 33 10.04 -16.05 11.46
N GLU A 34 9.19 -15.39 10.67
CA GLU A 34 7.89 -15.90 10.22
C GLU A 34 6.96 -16.36 11.36
N ASN A 35 7.20 -15.86 12.58
CA ASN A 35 6.37 -16.16 13.74
C ASN A 35 5.29 -15.09 13.88
N LEU A 36 4.22 -15.26 13.08
CA LEU A 36 3.13 -14.29 13.00
C LEU A 36 2.36 -14.17 14.30
N ASP A 37 2.07 -15.27 14.99
CA ASP A 37 1.38 -15.26 16.29
C ASP A 37 2.12 -14.40 17.31
N LYS A 38 3.46 -14.55 17.38
CA LYS A 38 4.25 -13.74 18.30
C LYS A 38 4.37 -12.29 17.82
N ALA A 39 4.43 -12.04 16.52
CA ALA A 39 4.43 -10.68 15.97
C ALA A 39 3.14 -9.93 16.33
N VAL A 40 1.97 -10.58 16.19
CA VAL A 40 0.66 -10.01 16.56
C VAL A 40 0.56 -9.83 18.07
N SER A 41 1.01 -10.79 18.88
CA SER A 41 1.07 -10.67 20.34
C SER A 41 1.89 -9.45 20.79
N VAL A 42 3.07 -9.24 20.20
CA VAL A 42 3.92 -8.07 20.52
C VAL A 42 3.31 -6.77 20.01
N TYR A 43 2.69 -6.79 18.83
CA TYR A 43 1.97 -5.64 18.29
C TYR A 43 0.81 -5.21 19.22
N LYS A 44 0.03 -6.17 19.71
CA LYS A 44 -1.02 -5.96 20.71
C LYS A 44 -0.47 -5.32 21.98
N GLU A 45 0.63 -5.82 22.52
CA GLU A 45 1.30 -5.22 23.69
C GLU A 45 1.69 -3.75 23.43
N CYS A 46 2.17 -3.43 22.22
CA CYS A 46 2.50 -2.06 21.84
C CYS A 46 1.27 -1.15 21.81
N VAL A 47 0.16 -1.64 21.28
CA VAL A 47 -1.12 -0.91 21.23
C VAL A 47 -1.67 -0.68 22.63
N THR A 48 -1.73 -1.72 23.47
CA THR A 48 -2.33 -1.62 24.80
C THR A 48 -1.52 -0.73 25.73
N ASN A 49 -0.19 -0.88 25.72
CA ASN A 49 0.69 -0.23 26.70
C ASN A 49 1.12 1.18 26.27
N TYR A 50 1.21 1.43 24.95
CA TYR A 50 1.80 2.66 24.43
C TYR A 50 0.93 3.39 23.41
N LYS A 51 -0.26 2.87 23.06
CA LYS A 51 -1.15 3.43 22.02
C LYS A 51 -0.42 3.66 20.68
N CYS A 52 0.51 2.78 20.36
CA CYS A 52 1.33 2.83 19.15
C CYS A 52 1.02 1.62 18.26
N THR A 53 1.06 1.81 16.94
CA THR A 53 0.82 0.79 15.91
C THR A 53 2.06 0.53 15.06
N PRO A 54 3.19 0.08 15.66
CA PRO A 54 4.44 -0.12 14.94
C PRO A 54 4.30 -1.15 13.82
N LEU A 55 4.82 -0.82 12.63
CA LEU A 55 4.82 -1.72 11.46
C LEU A 55 3.45 -2.28 11.06
N GLN A 56 2.35 -1.56 11.36
CA GLN A 56 0.98 -2.02 11.10
C GLN A 56 0.77 -2.56 9.68
N LEU A 57 1.21 -1.83 8.65
CA LEU A 57 1.06 -2.28 7.26
C LEU A 57 1.91 -3.52 6.95
N GLU A 58 3.16 -3.58 7.45
CA GLU A 58 4.07 -4.71 7.23
C GLU A 58 3.48 -5.98 7.87
N LEU A 59 2.99 -5.87 9.11
CA LEU A 59 2.32 -6.95 9.83
C LEU A 59 1.02 -7.38 9.13
N LEU A 60 0.16 -6.43 8.78
CA LEU A 60 -1.11 -6.71 8.10
C LEU A 60 -0.87 -7.42 6.76
N SER A 61 0.12 -6.95 5.99
CA SER A 61 0.49 -7.56 4.71
C SER A 61 1.05 -8.97 4.90
N ALA A 62 1.79 -9.24 5.98
CA ALA A 62 2.32 -10.56 6.29
C ALA A 62 1.21 -11.56 6.68
N VAL A 63 0.24 -11.15 7.51
CA VAL A 63 -0.89 -12.04 7.89
C VAL A 63 -1.85 -12.29 6.72
N VAL A 64 -2.07 -11.28 5.86
CA VAL A 64 -2.83 -11.43 4.61
C VAL A 64 -2.15 -12.43 3.67
N ARG A 65 -0.84 -12.32 3.49
CA ARG A 65 -0.06 -13.25 2.65
C ARG A 65 -0.12 -14.69 3.17
N ALA A 66 -0.12 -14.86 4.48
CA ALA A 66 -0.22 -16.17 5.13
C ALA A 66 -1.65 -16.68 5.25
N GLU A 67 -2.64 -15.96 4.71
CA GLU A 67 -4.08 -16.29 4.76
C GLU A 67 -4.61 -16.51 6.19
N LYS A 68 -3.99 -15.86 7.19
CA LYS A 68 -4.38 -15.96 8.60
C LYS A 68 -5.45 -14.93 8.94
N LEU A 69 -6.70 -15.23 8.58
CA LEU A 69 -7.85 -14.33 8.76
C LEU A 69 -8.06 -13.93 10.23
N ASP A 70 -7.90 -14.85 11.17
CA ASP A 70 -8.07 -14.56 12.61
C ASP A 70 -7.04 -13.53 13.09
N LEU A 71 -5.78 -13.70 12.70
CA LEU A 71 -4.70 -12.77 13.03
C LEU A 71 -4.88 -11.42 12.33
N MET A 72 -5.37 -11.43 11.09
CA MET A 72 -5.72 -10.21 10.38
C MET A 72 -6.79 -9.42 11.13
N GLN A 73 -7.88 -10.07 11.53
CA GLN A 73 -8.95 -9.42 12.31
C GLN A 73 -8.42 -8.90 13.65
N GLU A 74 -7.54 -9.65 14.32
CA GLU A 74 -6.93 -9.19 15.57
C GLU A 74 -6.12 -7.90 15.36
N VAL A 75 -5.26 -7.85 14.34
CA VAL A 75 -4.48 -6.64 14.01
C VAL A 75 -5.41 -5.46 13.74
N LEU A 76 -6.44 -5.64 12.91
CA LEU A 76 -7.40 -4.58 12.59
C LEU A 76 -8.12 -4.05 13.83
N ASN A 77 -8.60 -4.95 14.70
CA ASN A 77 -9.30 -4.58 15.92
C ASN A 77 -8.42 -3.78 16.89
N TYR A 78 -7.14 -4.15 17.05
CA TYR A 78 -6.22 -3.38 17.88
C TYR A 78 -5.81 -2.05 17.23
N SER A 79 -5.57 -2.01 15.92
CA SER A 79 -5.29 -0.75 15.23
C SER A 79 -6.45 0.24 15.35
N ALA A 80 -7.69 -0.24 15.23
CA ALA A 80 -8.90 0.58 15.34
C ALA A 80 -9.09 1.19 16.73
N GLN A 81 -8.57 0.57 17.80
CA GLN A 81 -8.59 1.15 19.14
C GLN A 81 -7.71 2.42 19.27
N VAL A 82 -6.76 2.62 18.35
CA VAL A 82 -5.87 3.79 18.35
C VAL A 82 -6.35 4.84 17.34
N HIS A 83 -6.70 4.40 16.12
CA HIS A 83 -6.96 5.30 14.99
C HIS A 83 -8.44 5.40 14.59
N GLY A 84 -9.31 4.59 15.18
CA GLY A 84 -10.70 4.39 14.72
C GLY A 84 -10.81 3.39 13.57
N SER A 85 -11.99 2.79 13.40
CA SER A 85 -12.23 1.75 12.39
C SER A 85 -12.17 2.28 10.96
N GLU A 86 -12.60 3.52 10.72
CA GLU A 86 -12.59 4.14 9.38
C GLU A 86 -11.18 4.31 8.83
N SER A 87 -10.22 4.65 9.70
CA SER A 87 -8.79 4.78 9.37
C SER A 87 -8.11 3.46 8.97
N MET A 88 -8.83 2.32 9.07
CA MET A 88 -8.31 1.00 8.70
C MET A 88 -8.55 0.62 7.24
N VAL A 89 -9.40 1.36 6.53
CA VAL A 89 -9.76 1.09 5.14
C VAL A 89 -8.53 1.15 4.21
N VAL A 90 -7.76 2.24 4.25
CA VAL A 90 -6.57 2.39 3.39
C VAL A 90 -5.46 1.38 3.73
N PRO A 91 -5.14 1.10 5.00
CA PRO A 91 -4.27 -0.02 5.37
C PRO A 91 -4.73 -1.38 4.82
N CYS A 92 -6.02 -1.70 4.88
CA CYS A 92 -6.57 -2.93 4.30
C CYS A 92 -6.35 -2.98 2.79
N ILE A 93 -6.77 -1.92 2.07
CA ILE A 93 -6.56 -1.79 0.62
C ILE A 93 -5.11 -2.02 0.27
N ALA A 94 -4.20 -1.37 1.01
CA ALA A 94 -2.80 -1.46 0.73
C ALA A 94 -2.23 -2.87 0.99
N SER A 95 -2.67 -3.54 2.05
CA SER A 95 -2.23 -4.91 2.35
C SER A 95 -2.67 -5.91 1.27
N PHE A 96 -3.89 -5.77 0.73
CA PHE A 96 -4.34 -6.61 -0.38
C PHE A 96 -3.61 -6.29 -1.68
N ALA A 97 -3.44 -5.00 -1.98
CA ALA A 97 -2.75 -4.51 -3.17
C ALA A 97 -1.30 -5.00 -3.23
N GLN A 98 -0.55 -4.85 -2.14
CA GLN A 98 0.86 -5.27 -2.05
C GLN A 98 1.05 -6.80 -2.14
N ASN A 99 -0.01 -7.58 -1.91
CA ASN A 99 0.00 -9.03 -2.07
C ASN A 99 -0.62 -9.51 -3.40
N GLY A 100 -0.96 -8.61 -4.32
CA GLY A 100 -1.51 -8.99 -5.63
C GLY A 100 -2.96 -9.50 -5.62
N LEU A 101 -3.68 -9.31 -4.51
CA LEU A 101 -4.99 -9.95 -4.26
C LEU A 101 -6.16 -9.15 -4.87
N TYR A 102 -6.11 -8.86 -6.18
CA TYR A 102 -7.07 -7.98 -6.85
C TYR A 102 -8.54 -8.43 -6.71
N LYS A 103 -8.81 -9.76 -6.64
CA LYS A 103 -10.18 -10.29 -6.48
C LYS A 103 -10.76 -9.99 -5.10
N ILE A 104 -9.95 -10.17 -4.06
CA ILE A 104 -10.35 -9.90 -2.67
C ILE A 104 -10.48 -8.39 -2.48
N LEU A 105 -9.51 -7.63 -3.00
CA LEU A 105 -9.56 -6.17 -2.99
C LEU A 105 -10.80 -5.64 -3.71
N GLY A 106 -11.15 -6.16 -4.89
CA GLY A 106 -12.34 -5.74 -5.62
C GLY A 106 -13.64 -6.00 -4.84
N LYS A 107 -13.76 -7.15 -4.15
CA LYS A 107 -14.89 -7.42 -3.25
C LYS A 107 -14.93 -6.45 -2.08
N PHE A 108 -13.78 -6.23 -1.43
CA PHE A 108 -13.66 -5.30 -0.32
C PHE A 108 -14.08 -3.87 -0.70
N LEU A 109 -13.67 -3.40 -1.89
CA LEU A 109 -14.04 -2.07 -2.39
C LEU A 109 -15.54 -1.91 -2.68
N LEU A 110 -16.29 -3.00 -2.88
CA LEU A 110 -17.76 -2.96 -3.02
C LEU A 110 -18.47 -2.83 -1.67
N GLU A 111 -17.85 -3.30 -0.60
CA GLU A 111 -18.43 -3.32 0.75
C GLU A 111 -18.14 -2.02 1.53
N VAL A 112 -17.03 -1.35 1.21
CA VAL A 112 -16.63 -0.11 1.87
C VAL A 112 -17.53 1.06 1.43
N SER A 113 -18.07 1.79 2.40
CA SER A 113 -18.95 2.93 2.16
C SER A 113 -18.22 4.20 1.72
N ALA A 114 -17.02 4.45 2.25
CA ALA A 114 -16.22 5.62 1.94
C ALA A 114 -14.72 5.32 2.11
N ILE A 115 -13.90 5.96 1.26
CA ILE A 115 -12.45 5.93 1.35
C ILE A 115 -11.98 7.38 1.43
N SER A 116 -11.10 7.68 2.38
CA SER A 116 -10.44 8.98 2.44
C SER A 116 -9.61 9.18 1.19
N LYS A 117 -10.02 10.14 0.34
CA LYS A 117 -9.32 10.48 -0.90
C LYS A 117 -7.89 10.92 -0.60
N GLU A 118 -7.69 11.78 0.40
CA GLU A 118 -6.37 12.28 0.79
C GLU A 118 -5.43 11.15 1.26
N GLU A 119 -5.91 10.22 2.07
CA GLU A 119 -5.08 9.08 2.53
C GLU A 119 -4.74 8.13 1.39
N MET A 120 -5.67 7.90 0.47
CA MET A 120 -5.46 7.05 -0.70
C MET A 120 -4.46 7.69 -1.68
N GLU A 121 -4.54 9.00 -1.91
CA GLU A 121 -3.56 9.73 -2.73
C GLU A 121 -2.16 9.66 -2.13
N LYS A 122 -2.02 9.95 -0.82
CA LYS A 122 -0.75 9.79 -0.09
C LYS A 122 -0.21 8.36 -0.18
N ARG A 123 -1.09 7.36 -0.18
CA ARG A 123 -0.69 5.95 -0.35
C ARG A 123 -0.17 5.68 -1.75
N CYS A 124 -0.83 6.17 -2.79
CA CYS A 124 -0.35 6.06 -4.17
C CYS A 124 1.01 6.74 -4.35
N GLU A 125 1.19 7.96 -3.84
CA GLU A 125 2.47 8.67 -3.85
C GLU A 125 3.58 7.87 -3.16
N ARG A 126 3.25 7.26 -2.01
CA ARG A 126 4.19 6.40 -1.29
C ARG A 126 4.59 5.18 -2.12
N TRP A 127 3.67 4.55 -2.83
CA TRP A 127 4.00 3.43 -3.73
C TRP A 127 4.86 3.84 -4.92
N VAL A 128 4.66 5.05 -5.47
CA VAL A 128 5.57 5.60 -6.48
C VAL A 128 6.98 5.74 -5.91
N TYR A 129 7.11 6.31 -4.71
CA TYR A 129 8.41 6.44 -4.02
C TYR A 129 9.08 5.08 -3.74
N GLU A 130 8.29 4.08 -3.37
CA GLU A 130 8.76 2.70 -3.11
C GLU A 130 8.97 1.88 -4.39
N ASN A 131 8.72 2.44 -5.57
CA ASN A 131 8.71 1.74 -6.87
C ASN A 131 7.81 0.48 -6.86
N ASN A 132 6.68 0.54 -6.15
CA ASN A 132 5.78 -0.58 -5.94
C ASN A 132 4.69 -0.63 -7.03
N LEU A 133 5.09 -1.02 -8.24
CA LEU A 133 4.20 -1.13 -9.39
C LEU A 133 3.07 -2.15 -9.15
N LEU A 134 3.40 -3.30 -8.55
CA LEU A 134 2.45 -4.38 -8.27
C LEU A 134 1.23 -3.88 -7.50
N ALA A 135 1.41 -3.07 -6.47
CA ALA A 135 0.29 -2.57 -5.67
C ALA A 135 -0.64 -1.65 -6.48
N LEU A 136 -0.07 -0.76 -7.29
CA LEU A 136 -0.84 0.15 -8.14
C LEU A 136 -1.61 -0.61 -9.23
N GLU A 137 -0.97 -1.56 -9.91
CA GLU A 137 -1.62 -2.41 -10.92
C GLU A 137 -2.73 -3.28 -10.32
N THR A 138 -2.47 -3.85 -9.14
CA THR A 138 -3.47 -4.67 -8.41
C THR A 138 -4.69 -3.84 -8.05
N LEU A 139 -4.48 -2.60 -7.58
CA LEU A 139 -5.57 -1.67 -7.31
C LEU A 139 -6.30 -1.26 -8.59
N ALA A 140 -5.58 -0.96 -9.67
CA ALA A 140 -6.17 -0.55 -10.95
C ALA A 140 -7.08 -1.65 -11.50
N LYS A 141 -6.61 -2.90 -11.48
CA LYS A 141 -7.38 -4.08 -11.88
C LYS A 141 -8.59 -4.32 -10.99
N ALA A 142 -8.46 -4.14 -9.68
CA ALA A 142 -9.58 -4.26 -8.75
C ALA A 142 -10.66 -3.18 -8.96
N CYS A 143 -10.27 -1.99 -9.42
CA CYS A 143 -11.16 -0.84 -9.64
C CYS A 143 -11.85 -0.83 -11.01
N GLN A 144 -11.35 -1.58 -12.00
CA GLN A 144 -11.95 -1.65 -13.34
C GLN A 144 -13.45 -1.97 -13.34
N PRO A 145 -13.95 -3.02 -12.65
CA PRO A 145 -15.38 -3.36 -12.66
C PRO A 145 -16.24 -2.38 -11.83
N LEU A 146 -15.63 -1.49 -11.06
CA LEU A 146 -16.35 -0.55 -10.20
C LEU A 146 -16.89 0.61 -11.04
N ARG A 147 -18.22 0.73 -11.03
CA ARG A 147 -18.94 1.87 -11.61
C ARG A 147 -18.82 3.13 -10.77
N SER A 148 -18.59 2.97 -9.46
CA SER A 148 -18.44 4.07 -8.53
C SER A 148 -17.02 4.62 -8.56
N ASN A 149 -16.89 5.94 -8.47
CA ASN A 149 -15.59 6.64 -8.45
C ASN A 149 -14.97 6.64 -7.04
N VAL A 150 -15.05 5.51 -6.35
CA VAL A 150 -14.58 5.34 -4.95
C VAL A 150 -13.05 5.49 -4.86
N ILE A 151 -12.34 5.14 -5.94
CA ILE A 151 -10.91 5.39 -6.12
C ILE A 151 -10.74 6.36 -7.28
N ASP A 152 -9.93 7.39 -7.07
CA ASP A 152 -9.57 8.36 -8.10
C ASP A 152 -8.68 7.69 -9.16
N LYS A 153 -9.32 7.16 -10.22
CA LYS A 153 -8.65 6.48 -11.33
C LYS A 153 -7.60 7.39 -12.01
N PRO A 154 -7.85 8.69 -12.25
CA PRO A 154 -6.83 9.60 -12.76
C PRO A 154 -5.52 9.64 -11.94
N VAL A 155 -5.62 9.74 -10.61
CA VAL A 155 -4.43 9.71 -9.75
C VAL A 155 -3.70 8.37 -9.84
N LEU A 156 -4.46 7.28 -9.86
CA LEU A 156 -3.92 5.92 -9.95
C LEU A 156 -3.13 5.69 -11.24
N TYR A 157 -3.72 6.02 -12.41
CA TYR A 157 -3.05 5.87 -13.70
C TYR A 157 -1.83 6.79 -13.85
N THR A 158 -1.93 8.01 -13.31
CA THR A 158 -0.78 8.93 -13.25
C THR A 158 0.35 8.34 -12.41
N SER A 159 0.03 7.66 -11.29
CA SER A 159 1.03 7.03 -10.42
C SER A 159 1.74 5.86 -11.10
N ILE A 160 1.00 5.02 -11.85
CA ILE A 160 1.59 3.93 -12.65
C ILE A 160 2.54 4.49 -13.71
N MET A 161 2.10 5.50 -14.47
CA MET A 161 2.93 6.13 -15.50
C MET A 161 4.20 6.76 -14.93
N LYS A 162 4.12 7.39 -13.75
CA LYS A 162 5.30 7.94 -13.05
C LYS A 162 6.33 6.86 -12.73
N ILE A 163 5.91 5.66 -12.31
CA ILE A 163 6.82 4.55 -12.05
C ILE A 163 7.55 4.13 -13.34
N HIS A 164 6.83 3.92 -14.45
CA HIS A 164 7.47 3.59 -15.72
C HIS A 164 8.46 4.68 -16.17
N SER A 165 8.10 5.95 -15.97
CA SER A 165 8.99 7.08 -16.24
C SER A 165 10.26 7.03 -15.37
N ILE A 166 10.14 6.85 -14.04
CA ILE A 166 11.29 6.75 -13.13
C ILE A 166 12.23 5.60 -13.54
N ASN A 167 11.66 4.47 -13.96
CA ASN A 167 12.43 3.31 -14.40
C ASN A 167 12.98 3.43 -15.84
N ASN A 168 12.66 4.51 -16.56
CA ASN A 168 12.93 4.67 -18.00
C ASN A 168 12.42 3.51 -18.86
N ASP A 169 11.32 2.89 -18.44
CA ASP A 169 10.72 1.75 -19.12
C ASP A 169 9.71 2.25 -20.17
N CYS A 170 10.26 2.65 -21.32
CA CYS A 170 9.50 3.21 -22.44
C CYS A 170 8.52 2.18 -23.04
N GLU A 171 8.88 0.90 -23.10
CA GLU A 171 8.04 -0.16 -23.65
C GLU A 171 6.81 -0.41 -22.77
N ALA A 172 7.01 -0.58 -21.46
CA ALA A 172 5.91 -0.79 -20.53
C ALA A 172 4.98 0.43 -20.45
N ALA A 173 5.54 1.65 -20.48
CA ALA A 173 4.74 2.89 -20.50
C ALA A 173 3.81 2.97 -21.73
N VAL A 174 4.34 2.66 -22.92
CA VAL A 174 3.55 2.65 -24.16
C VAL A 174 2.51 1.54 -24.14
N SER A 175 2.87 0.35 -23.65
CA SER A 175 1.92 -0.77 -23.50
C SER A 175 0.76 -0.42 -22.56
N PHE A 176 1.08 0.17 -21.41
CA PHE A 176 0.08 0.63 -20.45
C PHE A 176 -0.84 1.70 -21.06
N TYR A 177 -0.28 2.69 -21.76
CA TYR A 177 -1.07 3.72 -22.45
C TYR A 177 -2.03 3.11 -23.50
N ARG A 178 -1.53 2.15 -24.30
CA ARG A 178 -2.35 1.43 -25.28
C ARG A 178 -3.49 0.66 -24.63
N GLU A 179 -3.25 0.04 -23.49
CA GLU A 179 -4.29 -0.66 -22.74
C GLU A 179 -5.40 0.30 -22.28
N LEU A 180 -5.04 1.51 -21.82
CA LEU A 180 -6.02 2.53 -21.46
C LEU A 180 -6.87 2.96 -22.67
N VAL A 181 -6.24 3.23 -23.81
CA VAL A 181 -6.94 3.60 -25.06
C VAL A 181 -7.88 2.46 -25.51
N ARG A 182 -7.38 1.22 -25.54
CA ARG A 182 -8.14 0.05 -26.00
C ARG A 182 -9.38 -0.22 -25.15
N ASN A 183 -9.30 0.06 -23.85
CA ASN A 183 -10.42 -0.11 -22.92
C ASN A 183 -11.34 1.12 -22.86
N GLU A 184 -11.16 2.10 -23.76
CA GLU A 184 -11.94 3.35 -23.83
C GLU A 184 -11.93 4.13 -22.50
N ILE A 185 -10.83 4.03 -21.75
CA ILE A 185 -10.68 4.70 -20.46
C ILE A 185 -10.29 6.16 -20.71
N GLU A 186 -10.96 7.10 -20.06
CA GLU A 186 -10.59 8.52 -20.11
C GLU A 186 -9.17 8.72 -19.55
N ILE A 187 -8.25 9.16 -20.41
CA ILE A 187 -6.83 9.29 -20.06
C ILE A 187 -6.57 10.68 -19.49
N PRO A 188 -6.03 10.79 -18.25
CA PRO A 188 -5.66 12.06 -17.68
C PRO A 188 -4.54 12.73 -18.50
N LYS A 189 -4.63 14.05 -18.69
CA LYS A 189 -3.59 14.82 -19.41
C LYS A 189 -2.18 14.59 -18.86
N ASN A 190 -2.06 14.42 -17.55
CA ASN A 190 -0.78 14.15 -16.89
C ASN A 190 -0.14 12.85 -17.39
N VAL A 191 -0.92 11.80 -17.63
CA VAL A 191 -0.43 10.52 -18.16
C VAL A 191 0.15 10.70 -19.56
N SER A 192 -0.57 11.40 -20.44
CA SER A 192 -0.10 11.70 -21.80
C SER A 192 1.17 12.56 -21.79
N ASN A 193 1.23 13.59 -20.95
CA ASN A 193 2.39 14.47 -20.84
C ASN A 193 3.63 13.70 -20.34
N GLU A 194 3.48 12.85 -19.33
CA GLU A 194 4.58 12.05 -18.78
C GLU A 194 5.12 11.06 -19.83
N LEU A 195 4.23 10.44 -20.61
CA LEU A 195 4.61 9.55 -21.70
C LEU A 195 5.41 10.28 -22.77
N LEU A 196 4.96 11.46 -23.21
CA LEU A 196 5.68 12.26 -24.21
C LEU A 196 7.08 12.64 -23.73
N GLN A 197 7.22 13.06 -22.47
CA GLN A 197 8.52 13.38 -21.88
C GLN A 197 9.43 12.15 -21.83
N LEU A 198 8.88 10.99 -21.44
CA LEU A 198 9.62 9.74 -21.35
C LEU A 198 10.11 9.27 -22.73
N VAL A 199 9.25 9.28 -23.74
CA VAL A 199 9.58 8.90 -25.13
C VAL A 199 10.67 9.80 -25.70
N GLN A 200 10.56 11.12 -25.51
CA GLN A 200 11.59 12.07 -25.90
C GLN A 200 12.94 11.79 -25.20
N ARG A 201 12.90 11.48 -23.90
CA ARG A 201 14.09 11.18 -23.10
C ARG A 201 14.77 9.87 -23.54
N CYS A 202 14.00 8.81 -23.83
CA CYS A 202 14.52 7.53 -24.30
C CYS A 202 14.96 7.56 -25.77
N LYS A 203 14.57 8.58 -26.55
CA LYS A 203 14.61 8.56 -28.04
C LYS A 203 13.89 7.33 -28.60
N TYR A 204 12.77 6.95 -27.98
CA TYR A 204 12.01 5.77 -28.36
C TYR A 204 11.16 6.10 -29.59
N GLU A 205 11.24 5.29 -30.64
CA GLU A 205 10.38 5.45 -31.81
C GLU A 205 8.97 4.98 -31.45
N LEU A 206 8.01 5.92 -31.46
CA LEU A 206 6.61 5.57 -31.27
C LEU A 206 6.18 4.64 -32.41
N PRO A 207 5.55 3.49 -32.11
CA PRO A 207 4.95 2.66 -33.14
C PRO A 207 3.94 3.50 -33.94
N GLN A 208 3.90 3.32 -35.27
CA GLN A 208 3.12 4.13 -36.22
C GLN A 208 1.62 4.27 -35.87
N GLU A 209 1.07 3.37 -35.06
CA GLU A 209 -0.31 3.37 -34.59
C GLU A 209 -0.63 4.48 -33.57
N LEU A 210 0.40 5.10 -32.97
CA LEU A 210 0.29 6.15 -31.95
C LEU A 210 0.83 7.51 -32.43
N ALA A 211 1.30 7.59 -33.68
CA ALA A 211 1.87 8.79 -34.30
C ALA A 211 0.81 9.69 -34.94
#